data_AF-A0A9Q1LXQ2-F1
#
_entry.id   AF-A0A9Q1LXQ2-F1
#
_cell.length_a   1.000
_cell.length_b   1.000
_cell.length_c   1.000
_cell.angle_alpha   90.00
_cell.angle_beta   90.00
_cell.angle_gamma   90.00
#
_symmetry.space_group_name_H-M   'P 1'
#
loop_
_entity.id
_entity.type
_entity.pdbx_description
1 polymer ?
#
loop_
_entity_poly.entity_id
_entity_poly.type
_entity_poly.pdbx_seq_one_letter_code
_entity_poly.pdbx_strand_id
1 'polypeptide(L)'
;MASTGHTNLNAKLVLLGDMGAGKSSLVIRFVKGQFLEFQESTIGAAFFSSTLAVNNATVKFEIWDTAGQERYHSLAPMYYRGAAAAIIVYDITSVDSFARAKKWVQELQKQGNPNMIMALAGNKADLEDKRNVPAEEARLYAEENGLFFMETSAKTAVNVNDIFYELAKRLPTAQPSQSPAGMVLVDRPAEGFRARCCT
;
A
#
# COMPACT_ATOMS: atom_id res chain seq x y z
N MET A 1 11.17 0.67 -36.65
CA MET A 1 10.31 1.40 -35.69
C MET A 1 9.97 0.43 -34.56
N ALA A 2 10.54 0.61 -33.37
CA ALA A 2 10.25 -0.27 -32.25
C ALA A 2 8.81 -0.02 -31.78
N SER A 3 7.96 -1.05 -31.79
CA SER A 3 6.63 -0.96 -31.19
C SER A 3 6.82 -0.62 -29.72
N THR A 4 6.44 0.58 -29.31
CA THR A 4 6.47 0.97 -27.90
C THR A 4 5.39 0.14 -27.22
N GLY A 5 5.79 -0.99 -26.64
CA GLY A 5 4.88 -1.94 -26.01
C GLY A 5 4.16 -1.27 -24.86
N HIS A 6 2.83 -1.27 -24.90
CA HIS A 6 2.02 -0.81 -23.79
C HIS A 6 1.97 -1.90 -22.72
N THR A 7 2.54 -1.63 -21.54
CA THR A 7 2.65 -2.64 -20.47
C THR A 7 1.44 -2.55 -19.54
N ASN A 8 0.66 -3.62 -19.45
CA ASN A 8 -0.41 -3.74 -18.45
C ASN A 8 0.14 -4.44 -17.19
N LEU A 9 0.03 -3.79 -16.03
CA LEU A 9 0.54 -4.28 -14.75
C LEU A 9 -0.58 -4.32 -13.70
N ASN A 10 -0.75 -5.44 -13.01
CA ASN A 10 -1.53 -5.49 -11.77
C ASN A 10 -0.56 -5.35 -10.60
N ALA A 11 -0.83 -4.38 -9.72
CA ALA A 11 0.03 -4.09 -8.58
C ALA A 11 -0.79 -4.08 -7.28
N LYS A 12 -0.45 -4.98 -6.37
CA LYS A 12 -0.97 -4.96 -5.01
C LYS A 12 -0.38 -3.77 -4.25
N LEU A 13 -1.26 -2.90 -3.74
CA LEU A 13 -0.93 -1.73 -2.94
C LEU A 13 -1.56 -1.90 -1.55
N VAL A 14 -0.81 -1.66 -0.48
CA VAL A 14 -1.32 -1.67 0.89
C VAL A 14 -1.23 -0.29 1.53
N LEU A 15 -2.24 0.11 2.28
CA LEU A 15 -2.20 1.30 3.13
C LEU A 15 -2.02 0.89 4.58
N LEU A 16 -1.01 1.46 5.24
CA LEU A 16 -0.68 1.20 6.65
C LEU A 16 -0.57 2.53 7.41
N GLY A 17 -0.73 2.49 8.73
CA GLY A 17 -0.79 3.71 9.55
C GLY A 17 -1.75 3.57 10.72
N ASP A 18 -1.72 4.54 11.63
CA ASP A 18 -2.52 4.49 12.86
C ASP A 18 -4.04 4.58 12.62
N MET A 19 -4.83 4.24 13.63
CA MET A 19 -6.27 4.49 13.59
C MET A 19 -6.52 6.01 13.46
N GLY A 20 -7.46 6.41 12.60
CA GLY A 20 -7.79 7.82 12.41
C GLY A 20 -6.80 8.66 11.60
N ALA A 21 -5.68 8.07 11.13
CA ALA A 21 -4.73 8.72 10.23
C ALA A 21 -5.34 9.09 8.84
N GLY A 22 -6.48 8.49 8.49
CA GLY A 22 -7.26 8.81 7.29
C GLY A 22 -6.94 7.96 6.06
N LYS A 23 -6.41 6.74 6.23
CA LYS A 23 -6.18 5.74 5.17
C LYS A 23 -7.42 5.51 4.30
N SER A 24 -8.53 5.15 4.94
CA SER A 24 -9.80 4.89 4.25
C SER A 24 -10.31 6.12 3.50
N SER A 25 -10.24 7.31 4.12
CA SER A 25 -10.63 8.57 3.47
C SER A 25 -9.76 8.88 2.26
N LEU A 26 -8.45 8.59 2.32
CA LEU A 26 -7.52 8.78 1.22
C LEU A 26 -7.88 7.87 0.03
N VAL A 27 -8.12 6.57 0.29
CA VAL A 27 -8.51 5.60 -0.76
C VAL A 27 -9.88 5.93 -1.34
N ILE A 28 -10.86 6.26 -0.50
CA ILE A 28 -12.21 6.64 -0.96
C ILE A 28 -12.14 7.91 -1.79
N ARG A 29 -11.33 8.91 -1.39
CA ARG A 29 -11.16 10.13 -2.18
C ARG A 29 -10.52 9.84 -3.53
N PHE A 30 -9.50 8.99 -3.58
CA PHE A 30 -8.85 8.59 -4.82
C PHE A 30 -9.79 7.80 -5.75
N VAL A 31 -10.46 6.76 -5.23
CA VAL A 31 -11.25 5.82 -6.05
C VAL A 31 -12.62 6.38 -6.42
N LYS A 32 -13.28 7.09 -5.50
CA LYS A 32 -14.67 7.55 -5.67
C LYS A 32 -14.79 9.06 -5.85
N GLY A 33 -13.71 9.83 -5.67
CA GLY A 33 -13.78 11.29 -5.66
C GLY A 33 -14.57 11.85 -4.48
N GLN A 34 -14.81 11.08 -3.41
CA GLN A 34 -15.67 11.45 -2.29
C GLN A 34 -14.90 11.60 -0.98
N PHE A 35 -15.41 12.43 -0.07
CA PHE A 35 -14.95 12.49 1.31
C PHE A 35 -16.15 12.42 2.24
N LEU A 36 -16.04 11.55 3.24
CA LEU A 36 -17.02 11.38 4.30
C LEU A 36 -16.42 11.95 5.57
N GLU A 37 -17.08 12.96 6.14
CA GLU A 37 -16.61 13.62 7.37
C GLU A 37 -16.57 12.64 8.56
N PHE A 38 -17.55 11.75 8.62
CA PHE A 38 -17.64 10.68 9.60
C PHE A 38 -17.40 9.34 8.93
N GLN A 39 -16.14 8.91 8.89
CA GLN A 39 -15.76 7.60 8.38
C GLN A 39 -15.70 6.59 9.54
N GLU A 40 -16.41 5.47 9.40
CA GLU A 40 -16.34 4.37 10.37
C GLU A 40 -14.95 3.72 10.39
N SER A 41 -14.58 3.16 11.55
CA SER A 41 -13.34 2.41 11.67
C SER A 41 -13.35 1.17 10.78
N THR A 42 -12.32 1.02 9.94
CA THR A 42 -12.12 -0.20 9.17
C THR A 42 -11.93 -1.40 10.10
N ILE A 43 -12.70 -2.46 9.89
CA ILE A 43 -12.57 -3.74 10.58
C ILE A 43 -11.73 -4.67 9.71
N GLY A 44 -10.56 -5.09 10.19
CA GLY A 44 -9.65 -5.94 9.42
C GLY A 44 -9.03 -5.19 8.23
N ALA A 45 -9.57 -5.40 7.02
CA ALA A 45 -9.18 -4.65 5.83
C ALA A 45 -10.32 -4.56 4.81
N ALA A 46 -10.32 -3.48 4.01
CA ALA A 46 -11.20 -3.29 2.86
C ALA A 46 -10.39 -3.35 1.56
N PHE A 47 -11.04 -3.83 0.50
CA PHE A 47 -10.45 -3.96 -0.84
C PHE A 47 -11.05 -2.94 -1.81
N PHE A 48 -10.18 -2.28 -2.58
CA PHE A 48 -10.54 -1.38 -3.67
C PHE A 48 -9.71 -1.69 -4.91
N SER A 49 -10.18 -1.25 -6.08
CA SER A 49 -9.39 -1.30 -7.31
C SER A 49 -9.54 -0.02 -8.10
N SER A 50 -8.43 0.44 -8.69
CA SER A 50 -8.38 1.60 -9.58
C SER A 50 -7.30 1.39 -10.62
N THR A 51 -7.57 1.80 -11.86
CA THR A 51 -6.65 1.65 -12.98
C THR A 51 -6.15 3.02 -13.41
N LEU A 52 -4.83 3.19 -13.44
CA LEU A 52 -4.16 4.42 -13.88
C LEU A 52 -3.36 4.15 -15.15
N ALA A 53 -3.53 5.03 -16.15
CA ALA A 53 -2.61 5.10 -17.29
C ALA A 53 -1.42 6.00 -16.92
N VAL A 54 -0.21 5.46 -16.97
CA VAL A 54 1.05 6.12 -16.64
C VAL A 54 2.06 5.90 -17.76
N ASN A 55 2.44 6.98 -18.46
CA ASN A 55 3.36 6.90 -19.60
C ASN A 55 2.90 5.84 -20.62
N ASN A 56 3.74 4.83 -20.89
CA ASN A 56 3.43 3.69 -21.77
C ASN A 56 2.97 2.45 -21.00
N ALA A 57 2.46 2.60 -19.78
CA ALA A 57 1.94 1.50 -18.99
C ALA A 57 0.53 1.81 -18.46
N THR A 58 -0.25 0.77 -18.23
CA THR A 58 -1.50 0.84 -17.47
C THR A 58 -1.31 0.01 -16.21
N VAL A 59 -1.42 0.66 -15.04
CA VAL A 59 -1.28 0.03 -13.73
C VAL A 59 -2.65 -0.10 -13.10
N LYS A 60 -3.11 -1.33 -12.91
CA LYS A 60 -4.29 -1.63 -12.08
C LYS A 60 -3.83 -1.86 -10.64
N PHE A 61 -4.20 -0.96 -9.76
CA PHE A 61 -3.99 -1.15 -8.34
C PHE A 61 -5.05 -2.08 -7.73
N GLU A 62 -4.58 -3.01 -6.90
CA GLU A 62 -5.36 -3.82 -5.97
C GLU A 62 -5.07 -3.30 -4.56
N ILE A 63 -5.93 -2.40 -4.09
CA ILE A 63 -5.67 -1.56 -2.92
C ILE A 63 -6.26 -2.21 -1.67
N TRP A 64 -5.42 -2.46 -0.69
CA TRP A 64 -5.77 -2.97 0.62
C TRP A 64 -5.73 -1.84 1.65
N ASP A 65 -6.89 -1.34 2.05
CA ASP A 65 -7.03 -0.41 3.18
C ASP A 65 -7.10 -1.21 4.48
N THR A 66 -6.08 -1.12 5.34
CA THR A 66 -6.03 -1.91 6.57
C THR A 66 -6.59 -1.14 7.76
N ALA A 67 -7.10 -1.85 8.76
CA ALA A 67 -7.39 -1.29 10.06
C ALA A 67 -6.09 -0.74 10.68
N GLY A 68 -6.20 0.43 11.32
CA GLY A 68 -5.09 1.04 12.07
C GLY A 68 -5.06 0.67 13.56
N GLN A 69 -6.04 -0.10 14.04
CA GLN A 69 -6.13 -0.49 15.45
C GLN A 69 -5.14 -1.61 15.77
N GLU A 70 -4.47 -1.51 16.91
CA GLU A 70 -3.46 -2.46 17.36
C GLU A 70 -3.99 -3.89 17.49
N ARG A 71 -5.28 -4.07 17.82
CA ARG A 71 -5.91 -5.39 17.91
C ARG A 71 -5.87 -6.19 16.59
N TYR A 72 -5.70 -5.53 15.45
CA TYR A 72 -5.59 -6.15 14.13
C TYR A 72 -4.14 -6.21 13.63
N HIS A 73 -3.16 -5.77 14.40
CA HIS A 73 -1.76 -5.71 13.99
C HIS A 73 -1.20 -7.09 13.61
N SER A 74 -1.60 -8.17 14.31
CA SER A 74 -1.22 -9.55 13.98
C SER A 74 -1.70 -10.02 12.61
N LEU A 75 -2.69 -9.34 12.01
CA LEU A 75 -3.17 -9.63 10.66
C LEU A 75 -2.37 -8.87 9.59
N ALA A 76 -1.64 -7.80 9.93
CA ALA A 76 -0.95 -6.97 8.95
C ALA A 76 -0.02 -7.73 7.98
N PRO A 77 0.74 -8.77 8.42
CA PRO A 77 1.55 -9.57 7.51
C PRO A 77 0.77 -10.19 6.35
N MET A 78 -0.50 -10.54 6.53
CA MET A 78 -1.32 -11.09 5.45
C MET A 78 -1.64 -10.04 4.37
N TYR A 79 -1.74 -8.77 4.76
CA TYR A 79 -2.12 -7.69 3.86
C TYR A 79 -0.93 -7.15 3.07
N TYR A 80 0.24 -6.95 3.68
CA TYR A 80 1.40 -6.45 2.94
C TYR A 80 2.18 -7.55 2.20
N ARG A 81 1.96 -8.84 2.50
CA ARG A 81 2.62 -9.94 1.78
C ARG A 81 2.33 -9.87 0.28
N GLY A 82 3.39 -9.84 -0.52
CA GLY A 82 3.31 -9.74 -1.98
C GLY A 82 2.87 -8.36 -2.50
N ALA A 83 2.75 -7.34 -1.63
CA ALA A 83 2.52 -5.98 -2.09
C ALA A 83 3.73 -5.47 -2.89
N ALA A 84 3.45 -4.79 -4.00
CA ALA A 84 4.46 -4.13 -4.83
C ALA A 84 4.69 -2.69 -4.37
N ALA A 85 3.70 -2.10 -3.71
CA ALA A 85 3.76 -0.76 -3.16
C ALA A 85 3.09 -0.67 -1.78
N ALA A 86 3.50 0.32 -0.99
CA ALA A 86 2.81 0.71 0.23
C ALA A 86 2.71 2.24 0.35
N ILE A 87 1.59 2.72 0.89
CA ILE A 87 1.45 4.09 1.40
C ILE A 87 1.33 4.00 2.92
N ILE A 88 2.29 4.57 3.62
CA ILE A 88 2.29 4.69 5.07
C ILE A 88 1.73 6.06 5.41
N VAL A 89 0.58 6.11 6.05
CA VAL A 89 -0.19 7.33 6.33
C VAL A 89 -0.06 7.71 7.80
N TYR A 90 0.24 8.98 8.06
CA TYR A 90 0.09 9.59 9.38
C TYR A 90 -0.75 10.85 9.29
N ASP A 91 -1.23 11.34 10.43
CA ASP A 91 -1.94 12.60 10.58
C ASP A 91 -0.97 13.69 11.03
N ILE A 92 -0.87 14.79 10.27
CA ILE A 92 0.04 15.90 10.61
C ILE A 92 -0.25 16.54 11.98
N THR A 93 -1.46 16.35 12.52
CA THR A 93 -1.85 16.87 13.84
C THR A 93 -1.55 15.87 14.97
N SER A 94 -0.97 14.69 14.70
CA SER A 94 -0.72 13.65 15.71
C SER A 94 0.68 13.06 15.62
N VAL A 95 1.52 13.41 16.61
CA VAL A 95 2.87 12.86 16.77
C VAL A 95 2.84 11.34 16.96
N ASP A 96 1.85 10.83 17.70
CA ASP A 96 1.68 9.39 17.92
C ASP A 96 1.44 8.65 16.60
N SER A 97 0.61 9.22 15.72
CA SER A 97 0.34 8.63 14.41
C SER A 97 1.61 8.57 13.55
N PHE A 98 2.48 9.57 13.66
CA PHE A 98 3.76 9.59 12.97
C PHE A 98 4.74 8.56 13.57
N ALA A 99 4.82 8.45 14.89
CA ALA A 99 5.59 7.40 15.55
C ALA A 99 5.13 5.99 15.14
N ARG A 100 3.82 5.79 14.97
CA ARG A 100 3.25 4.55 14.43
C ARG A 100 3.62 4.32 12.97
N ALA A 101 3.61 5.36 12.13
CA ALA A 101 4.07 5.27 10.75
C ALA A 101 5.54 4.83 10.66
N LYS A 102 6.43 5.39 11.49
CA LYS A 102 7.85 4.97 11.55
C LYS A 102 8.00 3.47 11.86
N LYS A 103 7.17 2.93 12.77
CA LYS A 103 7.15 1.48 13.08
C LYS A 103 6.71 0.63 11.88
N TRP A 104 5.71 1.09 11.12
CA TRP A 104 5.28 0.40 9.90
C TRP A 104 6.36 0.38 8.82
N VAL A 105 7.11 1.47 8.65
CA VAL A 105 8.25 1.51 7.73
C VAL A 105 9.29 0.46 8.12
N GLN A 106 9.69 0.42 9.40
CA GLN A 106 10.65 -0.58 9.90
C GLN A 106 10.15 -2.02 9.70
N GLU A 107 8.85 -2.26 9.90
CA GLU A 107 8.25 -3.58 9.70
C GLU A 107 8.28 -4.01 8.23
N LEU A 108 7.90 -3.12 7.31
CA LEU A 108 7.95 -3.40 5.87
C LEU A 108 9.39 -3.62 5.38
N GLN A 109 10.36 -2.86 5.88
CA GLN A 109 11.77 -3.08 5.55
C GLN A 109 12.28 -4.44 6.07
N LYS A 110 11.79 -4.89 7.23
CA LYS A 110 12.21 -6.16 7.84
C LYS A 110 11.53 -7.39 7.26
N GLN A 111 10.24 -7.29 6.93
CA GLN A 111 9.38 -8.44 6.62
C GLN A 111 8.63 -8.32 5.29
N GLY A 112 8.60 -7.13 4.70
CA GLY A 112 7.94 -6.87 3.44
C GLY A 112 8.75 -7.32 2.23
N ASN A 113 8.25 -6.98 1.05
CA ASN A 113 8.97 -7.17 -0.20
C ASN A 113 10.17 -6.19 -0.26
N PRO A 114 11.41 -6.66 -0.45
CA PRO A 114 12.59 -5.77 -0.49
C PRO A 114 12.57 -4.78 -1.67
N ASN A 115 11.83 -5.09 -2.73
CA ASN A 115 11.66 -4.21 -3.89
C ASN A 115 10.37 -3.37 -3.82
N MET A 116 9.73 -3.30 -2.65
CA MET A 116 8.50 -2.53 -2.47
C MET A 116 8.77 -1.04 -2.60
N ILE A 117 7.97 -0.36 -3.43
CA ILE A 117 7.98 1.10 -3.47
C ILE A 117 7.14 1.65 -2.32
N MET A 118 7.76 2.43 -1.45
CA MET A 118 7.10 2.97 -0.26
C MET A 118 6.94 4.49 -0.36
N ALA A 119 5.75 4.97 0.02
CA ALA A 119 5.43 6.38 0.14
C ALA A 119 5.06 6.71 1.59
N LEU A 120 5.55 7.83 2.11
CA LEU A 120 5.07 8.41 3.36
C LEU A 120 4.07 9.53 3.04
N ALA A 121 2.86 9.43 3.59
CA ALA A 121 1.81 10.43 3.40
C ALA A 121 1.50 11.16 4.72
N GLY A 122 1.82 12.46 4.77
CA GLY A 122 1.36 13.35 5.84
C GLY A 122 -0.05 13.84 5.53
N ASN A 123 -1.07 13.15 6.04
CA ASN A 123 -2.47 13.44 5.72
C ASN A 123 -3.06 14.51 6.65
N LYS A 124 -4.22 15.06 6.24
CA LYS A 124 -4.92 16.19 6.86
C LYS A 124 -4.14 17.50 6.79
N ALA A 125 -3.42 17.72 5.69
CA ALA A 125 -2.71 18.97 5.41
C ALA A 125 -3.64 20.22 5.40
N ASP A 126 -4.96 20.02 5.31
CA ASP A 126 -5.95 21.09 5.50
C ASP A 126 -6.04 21.62 6.95
N LEU A 127 -5.42 20.93 7.93
CA LEU A 127 -5.40 21.30 9.34
C LEU A 127 -4.05 21.92 9.76
N GLU A 128 -3.49 22.79 8.92
CA GLU A 128 -2.18 23.41 9.16
C GLU A 128 -2.07 24.11 10.52
N ASP A 129 -3.12 24.82 10.94
CA ASP A 129 -3.17 25.52 12.24
C ASP A 129 -3.09 24.56 13.45
N LYS A 130 -3.27 23.26 13.23
CA LYS A 130 -3.22 22.21 14.26
C LYS A 130 -2.02 21.27 14.08
N ARG A 131 -1.08 21.62 13.21
CA ARG A 131 0.10 20.81 12.92
C ARG A 131 0.92 20.57 14.19
N ASN A 132 1.21 19.30 14.45
CA ASN A 132 2.12 18.85 15.51
C ASN A 132 3.34 18.11 14.98
N VAL A 133 3.35 17.75 13.69
CA VAL A 133 4.49 17.12 13.00
C VAL A 133 5.03 18.08 11.93
N PRO A 134 6.24 18.63 12.10
CA PRO A 134 6.86 19.48 11.07
C PRO A 134 7.06 18.73 9.75
N ALA A 135 6.72 19.38 8.63
CA ALA A 135 6.85 18.76 7.30
C ALA A 135 8.30 18.33 7.00
N GLU A 136 9.28 19.15 7.40
CA GLU A 136 10.70 18.84 7.22
C GLU A 136 11.14 17.60 8.01
N GLU A 137 10.60 17.37 9.22
CA GLU A 137 10.92 16.15 9.98
C GLU A 137 10.46 14.90 9.23
N ALA A 138 9.24 14.92 8.70
CA ALA A 138 8.68 13.81 7.94
C ALA A 138 9.39 13.59 6.61
N ARG A 139 9.77 14.68 5.94
CA ARG A 139 10.55 14.64 4.70
C ARG A 139 11.93 14.01 4.91
N LEU A 140 12.70 14.51 5.89
CA LEU A 140 14.02 13.97 6.21
C LEU A 140 13.95 12.49 6.57
N TYR A 141 12.96 12.11 7.40
CA TYR A 141 12.75 10.71 7.73
C TYR A 141 12.46 9.83 6.50
N ALA A 142 11.64 10.31 5.58
CA ALA A 142 11.34 9.57 4.34
C ALA A 142 12.59 9.40 3.47
N GLU A 143 13.36 10.47 3.27
CA GLU A 143 14.61 10.44 2.50
C GLU A 143 15.63 9.46 3.09
N GLU A 144 15.84 9.50 4.41
CA GLU A 144 16.75 8.59 5.13
C GLU A 144 16.35 7.11 5.03
N ASN A 145 15.06 6.82 4.84
CA ASN A 145 14.52 5.47 4.82
C ASN A 145 14.13 4.97 3.41
N GLY A 146 14.45 5.74 2.36
CA GLY A 146 14.18 5.37 0.96
C GLY A 146 12.71 5.45 0.55
N LEU A 147 11.91 6.26 1.24
CA LEU A 147 10.54 6.59 0.87
C LEU A 147 10.52 7.91 0.12
N PHE A 148 9.54 8.10 -0.76
CA PHE A 148 9.18 9.45 -1.16
C PHE A 148 8.06 9.97 -0.26
N PHE A 149 8.01 11.29 -0.09
CA PHE A 149 7.10 11.96 0.83
C PHE A 149 6.14 12.88 0.09
N MET A 150 4.90 12.94 0.56
CA MET A 150 3.90 13.88 0.09
C MET A 150 2.93 14.23 1.21
N GLU A 151 2.66 15.52 1.43
CA GLU A 151 1.55 15.94 2.27
C GLU A 151 0.25 15.85 1.48
N THR A 152 -0.80 15.31 2.09
CA THR A 152 -2.07 15.02 1.43
C THR A 152 -3.24 15.54 2.26
N SER A 153 -4.37 15.79 1.60
CA SER A 153 -5.62 16.03 2.29
C SER A 153 -6.73 15.29 1.57
N ALA A 154 -7.24 14.22 2.18
CA ALA A 154 -8.45 13.55 1.70
C ALA A 154 -9.65 14.51 1.65
N LYS A 155 -9.71 15.52 2.53
CA LYS A 155 -10.80 16.49 2.60
C LYS A 155 -10.81 17.41 1.38
N THR A 156 -9.67 18.04 1.07
CA THR A 156 -9.53 19.03 -0.01
C THR A 156 -9.07 18.43 -1.34
N ALA A 157 -8.75 17.13 -1.35
CA ALA A 157 -8.17 16.38 -2.46
C ALA A 157 -6.73 16.78 -2.85
N VAL A 158 -6.08 17.66 -2.07
CA VAL A 158 -4.67 18.03 -2.29
C VAL A 158 -3.81 16.77 -2.28
N ASN A 159 -3.03 16.60 -3.35
CA ASN A 159 -2.03 15.55 -3.53
C ASN A 159 -2.57 14.11 -3.44
N VAL A 160 -3.90 13.92 -3.43
CA VAL A 160 -4.49 12.59 -3.34
C VAL A 160 -4.25 11.82 -4.61
N ASN A 161 -4.48 12.38 -5.80
CA ASN A 161 -4.20 11.65 -7.04
C ASN A 161 -2.69 11.52 -7.28
N ASP A 162 -1.92 12.54 -6.91
CA ASP A 162 -0.48 12.62 -7.18
C ASP A 162 0.31 11.51 -6.49
N ILE A 163 -0.02 11.15 -5.25
CA ILE A 163 0.69 10.09 -4.53
C ILE A 163 0.48 8.71 -5.18
N PHE A 164 -0.74 8.39 -5.64
CA PHE A 164 -1.01 7.12 -6.33
C PHE A 164 -0.43 7.11 -7.74
N TYR A 165 -0.46 8.25 -8.44
CA TYR A 165 0.13 8.40 -9.76
C TYR A 165 1.65 8.25 -9.72
N GLU A 166 2.31 8.85 -8.72
CA GLU A 166 3.75 8.74 -8.52
C GLU A 166 4.18 7.30 -8.17
N LEU A 167 3.39 6.59 -7.34
CA LEU A 167 3.58 5.14 -7.14
C LEU A 167 3.47 4.37 -8.46
N ALA A 168 2.42 4.62 -9.24
CA ALA A 168 2.18 3.92 -10.50
C ALA A 168 3.32 4.14 -11.51
N LYS A 169 3.92 5.34 -11.56
CA LYS A 169 5.10 5.61 -12.40
C LYS A 169 6.34 4.81 -12.00
N ARG A 170 6.56 4.60 -10.70
CA ARG A 170 7.77 3.92 -10.17
C ARG A 170 7.70 2.39 -10.25
N LEU A 171 6.50 1.83 -10.39
CA LEU A 171 6.30 0.38 -10.42
C LEU A 171 6.89 -0.31 -11.67
N PRO A 172 6.66 0.17 -12.91
CA PRO A 172 7.24 -0.44 -14.12
C PRO A 172 8.79 -0.43 -14.13
N THR A 173 9.42 0.55 -13.47
CA THR A 173 10.87 0.64 -13.37
C THR A 173 11.47 -0.26 -12.29
N ALA A 174 10.66 -0.70 -11.33
CA ALA A 174 11.11 -1.48 -10.17
C ALA A 174 10.96 -3.01 -10.36
N GLN A 175 10.22 -3.45 -11.38
CA GLN A 175 10.10 -4.87 -11.71
C GLN A 175 11.09 -5.24 -12.82
N PRO A 176 12.22 -5.91 -12.53
CA PRO A 176 12.79 -6.80 -13.53
C PRO A 176 11.72 -7.87 -13.81
N SER A 177 11.35 -8.03 -15.09
CA SER A 177 10.33 -8.95 -15.59
C SER A 177 10.32 -10.29 -14.86
N GLN A 178 9.43 -10.46 -13.89
CA GLN A 178 9.09 -11.77 -13.34
C GLN A 178 7.61 -12.01 -13.63
N SER A 179 7.36 -12.57 -14.81
CA SER A 179 6.15 -13.33 -15.06
C SER A 179 6.11 -14.45 -14.02
N PRO A 180 5.02 -14.66 -13.26
CA PRO A 180 4.88 -15.88 -12.49
C PRO A 180 4.71 -17.01 -13.50
N ALA A 181 5.77 -17.81 -13.67
CA ALA A 181 5.67 -19.10 -14.32
C ALA A 181 4.54 -19.87 -13.63
N GLY A 182 3.57 -20.31 -14.43
CA GLY A 182 2.42 -21.07 -13.97
C GLY A 182 2.87 -22.22 -13.07
N MET A 183 2.08 -22.46 -12.04
CA MET A 183 2.17 -23.62 -11.16
C MET A 183 2.04 -24.88 -12.04
N VAL A 184 3.17 -25.49 -12.41
CA VAL A 184 3.19 -26.80 -13.07
C VAL A 184 2.85 -27.81 -11.98
N LEU A 185 1.62 -28.33 -12.03
CA LEU A 185 1.24 -29.53 -11.30
C LEU A 185 2.11 -30.67 -11.84
N VAL A 186 3.09 -31.10 -11.03
CA VAL A 186 3.81 -32.33 -11.28
C VAL A 186 2.88 -33.49 -10.93
N ASP A 187 2.33 -34.15 -11.94
CA ASP A 187 1.59 -35.41 -11.77
C ASP A 187 2.52 -36.43 -11.09
N ARG A 188 2.16 -36.84 -9.87
CA ARG A 188 2.79 -37.98 -9.19
C ARG A 188 2.13 -39.26 -9.71
N PRO A 189 2.89 -40.26 -10.16
CA PRO A 189 2.31 -41.55 -10.51
C PRO A 189 1.77 -42.26 -9.27
N ALA A 190 0.61 -42.89 -9.42
CA ALA A 190 -0.08 -43.64 -8.39
C ALA A 190 0.65 -44.96 -8.08
N GLU A 191 1.33 -45.03 -6.94
CA GLU A 191 1.77 -46.31 -6.36
C GLU A 191 0.72 -46.83 -5.37
N GLY A 192 0.34 -48.09 -5.59
CA GLY A 192 -0.79 -48.76 -4.97
C GLY A 192 -0.67 -48.96 -3.46
N PHE A 193 -1.72 -48.57 -2.75
CA PHE A 193 -1.91 -48.87 -1.34
C PHE A 193 -2.49 -50.29 -1.19
N ARG A 194 -1.64 -51.26 -0.82
CA ARG A 194 -2.10 -52.57 -0.34
C ARG A 194 -2.60 -52.43 1.10
N ALA A 195 -3.91 -52.53 1.28
CA ALA A 195 -4.54 -52.70 2.59
C ALA A 195 -4.14 -54.05 3.21
N ARG A 196 -3.62 -54.03 4.45
CA ARG A 196 -3.56 -55.19 5.34
C ARG A 196 -4.69 -55.06 6.36
N CYS A 197 -5.58 -56.05 6.38
CA CYS A 197 -6.59 -56.23 7.42
C CYS A 197 -6.31 -57.56 8.14
N CYS A 198 -6.69 -57.60 9.41
CA CYS A 198 -6.28 -58.51 10.49
C CYS A 198 -6.51 -60.02 10.26
N THR A 199 -5.66 -60.83 10.91
CA THR A 199 -6.04 -62.10 11.57
C THR A 199 -5.20 -62.25 12.83
#